data_AF-A0A959GCU0-F1
#
_entry.id   AF-A0A959GCU0-F1
#
_cell.length_a   1.000
_cell.length_b   1.000
_cell.length_c   1.000
_cell.angle_alpha   90.00
_cell.angle_beta   90.00
_cell.angle_gamma   90.00
#
_symmetry.space_group_name_H-M   'P 1'
#
loop_
_entity.id
_entity.type
_entity.pdbx_description
1 polymer ?
#
loop_
_entity_poly.entity_id
_entity_poly.type
_entity_poly.pdbx_seq_one_letter_code
_entity_poly.pdbx_strand_id
1 'polypeptide(L)'
;MKYTIIISILLLLLSCEKPFFGPDPANTPEENFEILWKTLDERYSFFEYKNVDWDSVYQAYRPRVRADMTERELWGLLTEMLDILKDGHINLRSESDTYFYPWYAGAPENFNRFFLEENYWGDFEITGSLFNTVIDSVGYVWYRSFNGPIQDEDLDYLADKFAGLKGLVIDIRNNEGGNPENGFRLARRFVDQRRHIYTTIYKNGPGRDDFTEPDPAFLEPEGKRLADKVVVLTNRTTYSAGNFFAAM
;
A
#
# COMPACT_ATOMS: atom_id res chain seq x y z
N MET A 1 -50.27 31.62 -2.02
CA MET A 1 -49.70 30.77 -3.10
C MET A 1 -48.54 31.50 -3.78
N LYS A 2 -47.35 31.56 -3.17
CA LYS A 2 -46.13 32.14 -3.81
C LYS A 2 -44.81 31.44 -3.43
N TYR A 3 -44.86 30.32 -2.69
CA TYR A 3 -43.66 29.58 -2.27
C TYR A 3 -43.52 28.19 -2.89
N THR A 4 -44.40 27.80 -3.81
CA THR A 4 -44.40 26.44 -4.39
C THR A 4 -43.60 26.32 -5.70
N ILE A 5 -43.01 27.40 -6.22
CA ILE A 5 -42.29 27.38 -7.51
C ILE A 5 -40.75 27.40 -7.33
N ILE A 6 -40.24 27.73 -6.14
CA ILE A 6 -38.79 27.84 -5.91
C ILE A 6 -38.14 26.48 -5.60
N ILE A 7 -38.90 25.47 -5.18
CA ILE A 7 -38.37 24.14 -4.85
C ILE A 7 -38.18 23.24 -6.09
N SER A 8 -38.79 23.58 -7.23
CA SER A 8 -38.70 22.76 -8.46
C SER A 8 -37.47 23.03 -9.32
N ILE A 9 -36.69 24.09 -9.04
CA ILE A 9 -35.49 24.44 -9.81
C ILE A 9 -34.21 23.87 -9.16
N LEU A 10 -34.24 23.55 -7.86
CA LEU A 10 -33.08 23.02 -7.15
C LEU A 10 -32.84 21.51 -7.40
N LEU A 11 -33.79 20.80 -8.00
CA LEU A 11 -33.71 19.37 -8.33
C LEU A 11 -33.16 19.06 -9.73
N LEU A 12 -32.80 20.08 -10.52
CA LEU A 12 -32.25 19.91 -11.88
C LEU A 12 -30.71 19.99 -11.96
N LEU A 13 -30.01 20.14 -10.82
CA LEU A 13 -28.54 20.29 -10.79
C LEU A 13 -27.77 19.01 -10.43
N LEU A 14 -28.40 17.83 -10.41
CA LEU A 14 -27.77 16.58 -9.99
C LEU A 14 -27.41 15.60 -11.14
N SER A 15 -27.29 16.04 -12.40
CA SER A 15 -26.89 15.10 -13.46
C SER A 15 -26.21 15.76 -14.67
N CYS A 16 -25.11 16.47 -14.44
CA CYS A 16 -24.18 16.82 -15.52
C CYS A 16 -22.76 16.99 -14.96
N GLU A 17 -22.12 15.86 -14.58
CA GLU A 17 -20.64 15.81 -14.46
C GLU A 17 -19.97 15.69 -15.84
N LYS A 18 -20.74 15.37 -16.89
CA LYS A 18 -20.27 15.20 -18.27
C LYS A 18 -19.73 16.43 -19.03
N PRO A 19 -20.02 17.71 -18.69
CA PRO A 19 -19.48 18.83 -19.47
C PRO A 19 -18.04 19.18 -19.10
N PHE A 20 -17.48 18.61 -18.03
CA PHE A 20 -16.09 18.87 -17.60
C PHE A 20 -15.09 17.81 -18.10
N PHE A 21 -15.59 16.64 -18.49
CA PHE A 21 -14.79 15.55 -19.03
C PHE A 21 -15.12 15.38 -20.52
N GLY A 22 -14.12 15.07 -21.34
CA GLY A 22 -14.34 14.72 -22.75
C GLY A 22 -15.25 13.50 -22.90
N PRO A 23 -15.65 13.13 -24.13
CA PRO A 23 -16.33 11.86 -24.34
C PRO A 23 -15.47 10.71 -23.79
N ASP A 24 -16.14 9.67 -23.28
CA ASP A 24 -15.44 8.46 -22.86
C ASP A 24 -14.60 7.93 -24.03
N PRO A 25 -13.37 7.47 -23.77
CA PRO A 25 -12.53 6.90 -24.82
C PRO A 25 -13.23 5.72 -25.50
N ALA A 26 -12.91 5.51 -26.78
CA ALA A 26 -13.43 4.37 -27.51
C ALA A 26 -12.93 3.07 -26.87
N ASN A 27 -13.82 2.10 -26.64
CA ASN A 27 -13.40 0.79 -26.15
C ASN A 27 -12.91 -0.08 -27.31
N THR A 28 -11.74 0.24 -27.87
CA THR A 28 -11.06 -0.53 -28.92
C THR A 28 -9.70 -1.03 -28.43
N PRO A 29 -9.14 -2.10 -29.03
CA PRO A 29 -7.81 -2.58 -28.67
C PRO A 29 -6.73 -1.51 -28.76
N GLU A 30 -6.73 -0.70 -29.83
CA GLU A 30 -5.78 0.39 -30.01
C GLU A 30 -5.91 1.44 -28.91
N GLU A 31 -7.12 1.94 -28.66
CA GLU A 31 -7.34 3.03 -27.70
C GLU A 31 -6.98 2.58 -26.27
N ASN A 32 -7.36 1.36 -25.89
CA ASN A 32 -6.99 0.79 -24.58
C ASN A 32 -5.47 0.64 -24.42
N PHE A 33 -4.75 0.24 -25.48
CA PHE A 33 -3.29 0.19 -25.46
C PHE A 33 -2.68 1.58 -25.29
N GLU A 34 -3.12 2.57 -26.08
CA GLU A 34 -2.59 3.93 -26.01
C GLU A 34 -2.81 4.54 -24.62
N ILE A 35 -4.00 4.35 -24.05
CA ILE A 35 -4.34 4.82 -22.69
C ILE A 35 -3.43 4.16 -21.66
N LEU A 36 -3.28 2.83 -21.69
CA LEU A 36 -2.44 2.14 -20.72
C LEU A 36 -0.98 2.60 -20.82
N TRP A 37 -0.43 2.61 -22.03
CA TRP A 37 0.97 2.99 -22.25
C TRP A 37 1.22 4.43 -21.81
N LYS A 38 0.36 5.37 -22.22
CA LYS A 38 0.47 6.79 -21.88
C LYS A 38 0.26 7.05 -20.40
N THR A 39 -0.67 6.33 -19.75
CA THR A 39 -0.88 6.47 -18.30
C THR A 39 0.39 6.09 -17.54
N LEU A 40 1.05 4.99 -17.93
CA LEU A 40 2.32 4.62 -17.33
C LEU A 40 3.43 5.61 -17.67
N ASP A 41 3.50 6.07 -18.92
CA ASP A 41 4.48 7.07 -19.35
C ASP A 41 4.45 8.35 -18.50
N GLU A 42 3.25 8.84 -18.19
CA GLU A 42 3.04 10.08 -17.44
C GLU A 42 3.09 9.90 -15.91
N ARG A 43 2.79 8.70 -15.39
CA ARG A 43 2.52 8.50 -13.95
C ARG A 43 3.45 7.52 -13.24
N TYR A 44 4.17 6.67 -13.97
CA TYR A 44 5.02 5.66 -13.35
C TYR A 44 6.37 6.25 -12.91
N SER A 45 6.69 6.12 -11.62
CA SER A 45 7.84 6.79 -11.02
C SER A 45 9.18 6.07 -11.15
N PHE A 46 9.20 4.83 -11.65
CA PHE A 46 10.36 3.95 -11.48
C PHE A 46 11.03 3.52 -12.79
N PHE A 47 10.75 4.15 -13.93
CA PHE A 47 11.41 3.81 -15.20
C PHE A 47 12.93 3.91 -15.12
N GLU A 48 13.45 5.06 -14.64
CA GLU A 48 14.89 5.28 -14.50
C GLU A 48 15.51 4.29 -13.52
N TYR A 49 14.90 4.12 -12.34
CA TYR A 49 15.35 3.17 -11.32
C TYR A 49 15.42 1.73 -11.84
N LYS A 50 14.48 1.33 -12.69
CA LYS A 50 14.43 -0.02 -13.29
C LYS A 50 15.20 -0.13 -14.59
N ASN A 51 15.80 0.96 -15.07
CA ASN A 51 16.49 1.03 -16.36
C ASN A 51 15.60 0.52 -17.52
N VAL A 52 14.35 0.99 -17.54
CA VAL A 52 13.36 0.66 -18.58
C VAL A 52 13.19 1.85 -19.51
N ASP A 53 13.50 1.64 -20.79
CA ASP A 53 13.16 2.58 -21.87
C ASP A 53 11.71 2.31 -22.33
N TRP A 54 10.79 3.14 -21.85
CA TRP A 54 9.37 2.97 -22.14
C TRP A 54 8.98 3.29 -23.60
N ASP A 55 9.78 4.10 -24.30
CA ASP A 55 9.60 4.36 -25.74
C ASP A 55 9.94 3.11 -26.55
N SER A 56 11.03 2.43 -26.20
CA SER A 56 11.38 1.14 -26.81
C SER A 56 10.30 0.09 -26.59
N VAL A 57 9.66 0.09 -25.42
CA VAL A 57 8.49 -0.79 -25.15
C VAL A 57 7.32 -0.43 -26.08
N TYR A 58 7.01 0.85 -26.28
CA TYR A 58 5.97 1.26 -27.23
C TYR A 58 6.25 0.73 -28.64
N GLN A 59 7.47 0.94 -29.14
CA GLN A 59 7.86 0.52 -30.49
C GLN A 59 7.77 -1.00 -30.69
N ALA A 60 8.03 -1.77 -29.63
CA ALA A 60 7.94 -3.23 -29.67
C ALA A 60 6.48 -3.75 -29.58
N TYR A 61 5.62 -3.10 -28.80
CA TYR A 61 4.27 -3.61 -28.51
C TYR A 61 3.18 -3.00 -29.38
N ARG A 62 3.26 -1.71 -29.72
CA ARG A 62 2.22 -1.02 -30.50
C ARG A 62 1.90 -1.71 -31.83
N PRO A 63 2.88 -2.18 -32.64
CA PRO A 63 2.59 -2.87 -33.90
C PRO A 63 1.91 -4.23 -33.75
N ARG A 64 1.92 -4.81 -32.53
CA ARG A 64 1.28 -6.10 -32.24
C ARG A 64 -0.22 -5.94 -31.99
N VAL A 65 -0.70 -4.73 -31.65
CA VAL A 65 -2.12 -4.42 -31.42
C VAL A 65 -2.88 -4.38 -32.74
N ARG A 66 -4.00 -5.11 -32.81
CA ARG A 66 -4.87 -5.16 -33.99
C ARG A 66 -6.32 -4.84 -33.61
N ALA A 67 -7.04 -4.18 -34.50
CA ALA A 67 -8.44 -3.78 -34.29
C ALA A 67 -9.39 -4.97 -34.07
N ASP A 68 -9.02 -6.15 -34.54
CA ASP A 68 -9.81 -7.39 -34.46
C ASP A 68 -9.47 -8.27 -33.26
N MET A 69 -8.64 -7.79 -32.33
CA MET A 69 -8.30 -8.53 -31.11
C MET A 69 -9.52 -8.82 -30.25
N THR A 70 -9.60 -10.06 -29.77
CA THR A 70 -10.48 -10.41 -28.66
C THR A 70 -9.96 -9.80 -27.34
N GLU A 71 -10.84 -9.63 -26.35
CA GLU A 71 -10.47 -9.15 -25.02
C GLU A 71 -9.32 -9.97 -24.40
N ARG A 72 -9.33 -11.29 -24.58
CA ARG A 72 -8.30 -12.18 -24.06
C ARG A 72 -6.95 -12.03 -24.77
N GLU A 73 -6.94 -11.79 -26.08
CA GLU A 73 -5.70 -11.52 -26.82
C GLU A 73 -5.09 -10.17 -26.42
N LEU A 74 -5.93 -9.14 -26.31
CA LEU A 74 -5.49 -7.83 -25.83
C LEU A 74 -4.97 -7.94 -24.41
N TRP A 75 -5.71 -8.57 -23.49
CA TRP A 75 -5.29 -8.79 -22.11
C TRP A 75 -3.91 -9.43 -22.03
N GLY A 76 -3.69 -10.53 -22.76
CA GLY A 76 -2.39 -11.21 -22.79
C GLY A 76 -1.25 -10.31 -23.28
N LEU A 77 -1.49 -9.47 -24.30
CA LEU A 77 -0.50 -8.52 -24.79
C LEU A 77 -0.19 -7.43 -23.76
N LEU A 78 -1.21 -6.86 -23.12
CA LEU A 78 -1.04 -5.79 -22.14
C LEU A 78 -0.32 -6.31 -20.89
N THR A 79 -0.66 -7.49 -20.39
CA THR A 79 0.01 -8.08 -19.22
C THR A 79 1.46 -8.47 -19.52
N GLU A 80 1.74 -8.99 -20.71
CA GLU A 80 3.12 -9.23 -21.19
C GLU A 80 3.93 -7.92 -21.27
N MET A 81 3.32 -6.80 -21.66
CA MET A 81 3.98 -5.49 -21.64
C MET A 81 4.31 -5.05 -20.22
N LEU A 82 3.39 -5.25 -19.28
CA LEU A 82 3.57 -4.88 -17.86
C LEU A 82 4.61 -5.76 -17.14
N ASP A 83 4.81 -7.00 -17.58
CA ASP A 83 5.84 -7.91 -17.06
C ASP A 83 7.26 -7.31 -17.15
N ILE A 84 7.52 -6.43 -18.13
CA ILE A 84 8.80 -5.73 -18.31
C ILE A 84 9.15 -4.91 -17.07
N LEU A 85 8.14 -4.33 -16.42
CA LEU A 85 8.32 -3.48 -15.24
C LEU A 85 8.68 -4.29 -13.99
N LYS A 86 8.41 -5.60 -13.97
CA LYS A 86 8.66 -6.48 -12.82
C LYS A 86 8.17 -5.84 -11.51
N ASP A 87 6.98 -5.25 -11.54
CA ASP A 87 6.42 -4.46 -10.45
C ASP A 87 5.17 -5.11 -9.85
N GLY A 88 5.30 -5.56 -8.62
CA GLY A 88 4.20 -6.16 -7.88
C GLY A 88 3.06 -5.21 -7.49
N HIS A 89 3.29 -3.90 -7.56
CA HIS A 89 2.32 -2.89 -7.14
C HIS A 89 1.53 -2.28 -8.30
N ILE A 90 1.86 -2.65 -9.54
CA ILE A 90 1.05 -2.31 -10.71
C ILE A 90 -0.01 -3.37 -10.90
N ASN A 91 -1.25 -2.94 -11.04
CA ASN A 91 -2.39 -3.82 -11.26
C ASN A 91 -3.12 -3.39 -12.54
N LEU A 92 -3.33 -4.33 -13.46
CA LEU A 92 -4.30 -4.17 -14.55
C LEU A 92 -5.56 -4.94 -14.16
N ARG A 93 -6.72 -4.31 -14.28
CA ARG A 93 -8.00 -4.90 -13.88
C ARG A 93 -8.99 -4.85 -15.02
N SER A 94 -9.67 -5.97 -15.26
CA SER A 94 -10.88 -6.05 -16.08
C SER A 94 -12.06 -6.43 -15.18
N GLU A 95 -13.24 -6.62 -15.77
CA GLU A 95 -14.40 -7.14 -15.04
C GLU A 95 -14.19 -8.58 -14.54
N SER A 96 -13.30 -9.34 -15.20
CA SER A 96 -13.15 -10.78 -14.99
C SER A 96 -11.81 -11.20 -14.40
N ASP A 97 -10.79 -10.33 -14.43
CA ASP A 97 -9.43 -10.68 -14.02
C ASP A 97 -8.66 -9.48 -13.43
N THR A 98 -7.66 -9.77 -12.60
CA THR A 98 -6.70 -8.80 -12.08
C THR A 98 -5.30 -9.36 -12.24
N TYR A 99 -4.51 -8.67 -13.05
CA TYR A 99 -3.10 -8.98 -13.25
C TYR A 99 -2.22 -8.10 -12.38
N PHE A 100 -1.19 -8.70 -11.79
CA PHE A 100 -0.03 -8.03 -11.19
C PHE A 100 1.20 -8.92 -11.33
N TYR A 101 2.39 -8.33 -11.33
CA TYR A 101 3.63 -9.10 -11.42
C TYR A 101 3.82 -9.95 -10.15
N PRO A 102 4.13 -11.26 -10.23
CA PRO A 102 4.23 -12.14 -9.06
C PRO A 102 5.55 -11.93 -8.29
N TRP A 103 5.72 -10.75 -7.70
CA TRP A 103 6.93 -10.26 -7.05
C TRP A 103 7.35 -11.04 -5.78
N TYR A 104 6.43 -11.84 -5.24
CA TYR A 104 6.63 -12.76 -4.12
C TYR A 104 6.99 -14.18 -4.57
N ALA A 105 6.87 -14.51 -5.86
CA ALA A 105 7.13 -15.87 -6.34
C ALA A 105 8.57 -16.31 -6.02
N GLY A 106 8.68 -17.51 -5.44
CA GLY A 106 9.96 -18.10 -5.05
C GLY A 106 10.53 -17.62 -3.71
N ALA A 107 9.90 -16.64 -3.05
CA ALA A 107 10.31 -16.24 -1.71
C ALA A 107 9.81 -17.26 -0.66
N PRO A 108 10.61 -17.57 0.38
CA PRO A 108 10.15 -18.40 1.49
C PRO A 108 9.06 -17.67 2.29
N GLU A 109 8.08 -18.42 2.80
CA GLU A 109 6.97 -17.86 3.59
C GLU A 109 7.47 -17.19 4.88
N ASN A 110 8.49 -17.76 5.53
CA ASN A 110 9.12 -17.25 6.76
C ASN A 110 8.14 -16.95 7.93
N PHE A 111 6.94 -17.49 7.87
CA PHE A 111 5.91 -17.34 8.89
C PHE A 111 5.01 -18.57 8.89
N ASN A 112 4.68 -19.08 10.06
CA ASN A 112 3.66 -20.11 10.22
C ASN A 112 2.93 -19.86 11.53
N ARG A 113 1.68 -19.39 11.43
CA ARG A 113 0.87 -19.03 12.59
C ARG A 113 0.67 -20.21 13.54
N PHE A 114 0.33 -21.38 13.02
CA PHE A 114 0.03 -22.55 13.85
C PHE A 114 1.27 -23.02 14.61
N PHE A 115 2.43 -22.99 13.96
CA PHE A 115 3.70 -23.29 14.63
C PHE A 115 3.99 -22.31 15.77
N LEU A 116 3.75 -21.00 15.56
CA LEU A 116 3.94 -20.00 16.61
C LEU A 116 2.93 -20.16 17.74
N GLU A 117 1.66 -20.41 17.44
CA GLU A 117 0.61 -20.68 18.43
C GLU A 117 0.94 -21.89 19.31
N GLU A 118 1.33 -23.00 18.69
CA GLU A 118 1.61 -24.26 19.37
C GLU A 118 2.90 -24.22 20.20
N ASN A 119 3.94 -23.51 19.74
CA ASN A 119 5.28 -23.61 20.32
C ASN A 119 5.74 -22.36 21.10
N TYR A 120 5.13 -21.20 20.87
CA TYR A 120 5.62 -19.92 21.42
C TYR A 120 4.54 -19.09 22.10
N TRP A 121 3.36 -18.94 21.50
CA TRP A 121 2.38 -17.97 22.00
C TRP A 121 1.66 -18.43 23.25
N GLY A 122 1.41 -19.74 23.37
CA GLY A 122 0.66 -20.31 24.48
C GLY A 122 -0.66 -19.57 24.67
N ASP A 123 -0.93 -19.16 25.91
CA ASP A 123 -2.07 -18.30 26.23
C ASP A 123 -1.76 -16.84 25.85
N PHE A 124 -2.01 -16.49 24.59
CA PHE A 124 -1.94 -15.10 24.13
C PHE A 124 -3.21 -14.31 24.46
N GLU A 125 -3.07 -13.00 24.56
CA GLU A 125 -4.16 -12.05 24.68
C GLU A 125 -4.34 -11.25 23.37
N ILE A 126 -5.50 -10.62 23.22
CA ILE A 126 -5.76 -9.67 22.14
C ILE A 126 -6.13 -8.33 22.79
N THR A 127 -5.34 -7.30 22.52
CA THR A 127 -5.58 -5.91 22.95
C THR A 127 -5.78 -5.06 21.71
N GLY A 128 -6.99 -4.52 21.49
CA GLY A 128 -7.37 -3.96 20.21
C GLY A 128 -7.21 -4.98 19.07
N SER A 129 -6.33 -4.68 18.12
CA SER A 129 -5.97 -5.61 17.01
C SER A 129 -4.62 -6.32 17.19
N LEU A 130 -4.04 -6.26 18.41
CA LEU A 130 -2.69 -6.75 18.72
C LEU A 130 -2.75 -8.07 19.47
N PHE A 131 -2.34 -9.15 18.81
CA PHE A 131 -2.10 -10.45 19.45
C PHE A 131 -0.82 -10.35 20.26
N ASN A 132 -0.86 -10.67 21.55
CA ASN A 132 0.27 -10.38 22.41
C ASN A 132 0.47 -11.41 23.53
N THR A 133 1.73 -11.66 23.87
CA THR A 133 2.14 -12.59 24.93
C THR A 133 3.52 -12.19 25.49
N VAL A 134 4.03 -12.95 26.45
CA VAL A 134 5.41 -12.83 26.96
C VAL A 134 6.14 -14.15 26.76
N ILE A 135 7.29 -14.11 26.09
CA ILE A 135 8.15 -15.27 25.80
C ILE A 135 9.50 -15.03 26.49
N ASP A 136 9.86 -15.84 27.48
CA ASP A 136 11.17 -15.78 28.18
C ASP A 136 11.59 -14.37 28.67
N SER A 137 10.62 -13.64 29.23
CA SER A 137 10.76 -12.24 29.67
C SER A 137 10.96 -11.22 28.53
N VAL A 138 10.49 -11.53 27.32
CA VAL A 138 10.43 -10.63 26.17
C VAL A 138 8.95 -10.47 25.78
N GLY A 139 8.49 -9.23 25.65
CA GLY A 139 7.15 -8.97 25.13
C GLY A 139 7.09 -9.38 23.66
N TYR A 140 5.98 -9.95 23.23
CA TYR A 140 5.75 -10.29 21.83
C TYR A 140 4.40 -9.76 21.41
N VAL A 141 4.38 -9.04 20.28
CA VAL A 141 3.16 -8.53 19.65
C VAL A 141 3.16 -8.94 18.19
N TRP A 142 2.14 -9.65 17.75
CA TRP A 142 1.87 -9.87 16.33
C TRP A 142 0.73 -8.94 15.89
N TYR A 143 1.06 -8.06 14.94
CA TYR A 143 0.10 -7.13 14.36
C TYR A 143 -0.17 -7.51 12.91
N ARG A 144 -1.23 -8.30 12.71
CA ARG A 144 -1.55 -8.97 11.45
C ARG A 144 -1.77 -8.01 10.28
N SER A 145 -2.41 -6.86 10.51
CA SER A 145 -2.71 -5.88 9.45
C SER A 145 -2.93 -4.51 10.05
N PHE A 146 -2.41 -3.47 9.41
CA PHE A 146 -2.69 -2.08 9.78
C PHE A 146 -4.11 -1.62 9.46
N ASN A 147 -4.98 -2.47 8.90
CA ASN A 147 -6.43 -2.21 8.89
C ASN A 147 -7.10 -2.54 10.21
N GLY A 148 -6.49 -3.39 11.04
CA GLY A 148 -6.97 -3.64 12.39
C GLY A 148 -6.72 -2.39 13.24
N PRO A 149 -7.74 -1.65 13.69
CA PRO A 149 -7.51 -0.42 14.43
C PRO A 149 -6.85 -0.69 15.79
N ILE A 150 -6.03 0.25 16.22
CA ILE A 150 -5.47 0.33 17.57
C ILE A 150 -5.70 1.72 18.14
N GLN A 151 -5.93 1.80 19.45
CA GLN A 151 -6.07 3.06 20.18
C GLN A 151 -4.89 3.29 21.12
N ASP A 152 -4.79 4.50 21.65
CA ASP A 152 -3.69 4.84 22.56
C ASP A 152 -3.80 4.11 23.89
N GLU A 153 -5.02 3.79 24.32
CA GLU A 153 -5.29 2.98 25.52
C GLU A 153 -4.83 1.53 25.35
N ASP A 154 -4.94 0.96 24.15
CA ASP A 154 -4.43 -0.39 23.85
C ASP A 154 -2.91 -0.44 24.04
N LEU A 155 -2.23 0.58 23.52
CA LEU A 155 -0.78 0.69 23.59
C LEU A 155 -0.28 1.06 24.98
N ASP A 156 -1.03 1.86 25.74
CA ASP A 156 -0.74 2.17 27.13
C ASP A 156 -0.89 0.93 28.03
N TYR A 157 -1.92 0.11 27.79
CA TYR A 157 -2.08 -1.18 28.46
C TYR A 157 -0.90 -2.10 28.19
N LEU A 158 -0.45 -2.20 26.93
CA LEU A 158 0.70 -3.03 26.57
C LEU A 158 2.01 -2.48 27.14
N ALA A 159 2.16 -1.17 27.25
CA ALA A 159 3.33 -0.54 27.88
C ALA A 159 3.41 -0.93 29.37
N ASP A 160 2.27 -0.92 30.08
CA ASP A 160 2.23 -1.36 31.47
C ASP A 160 2.47 -2.87 31.60
N LYS A 161 1.88 -3.69 30.70
CA LYS A 161 2.06 -5.14 30.67
C LYS A 161 3.51 -5.57 30.44
N PHE A 162 4.21 -4.86 29.56
CA PHE A 162 5.59 -5.18 29.18
C PHE A 162 6.64 -4.41 29.97
N ALA A 163 6.23 -3.62 30.97
CA ALA A 163 7.14 -2.88 31.82
C ALA A 163 8.14 -3.81 32.52
N GLY A 164 9.43 -3.49 32.42
CA GLY A 164 10.52 -4.24 33.05
C GLY A 164 10.94 -5.52 32.32
N LEU A 165 10.32 -5.86 31.18
CA LEU A 165 10.78 -6.95 30.33
C LEU A 165 12.11 -6.60 29.62
N LYS A 166 12.80 -7.62 29.11
CA LYS A 166 14.12 -7.48 28.47
C LYS A 166 14.07 -6.74 27.13
N GLY A 167 12.89 -6.66 26.52
CA GLY A 167 12.64 -6.05 25.22
C GLY A 167 11.28 -6.46 24.66
N LEU A 168 11.00 -6.03 23.43
CA LEU A 168 9.75 -6.28 22.73
C LEU A 168 10.03 -6.75 21.29
N VAL A 169 9.31 -7.77 20.84
CA VAL A 169 9.23 -8.19 19.45
C VAL A 169 7.93 -7.66 18.86
N ILE A 170 8.01 -6.90 17.77
CA ILE A 170 6.88 -6.50 16.94
C ILE A 170 6.93 -7.34 15.66
N ASP A 171 6.06 -8.34 15.56
CA ASP A 171 5.93 -9.17 14.38
C ASP A 171 4.88 -8.61 13.42
N ILE A 172 5.33 -8.21 12.24
CA ILE A 172 4.49 -7.77 11.11
C ILE A 172 4.74 -8.61 9.87
N ARG A 173 5.22 -9.85 10.03
CA ARG A 173 5.24 -10.84 8.95
C ARG A 173 3.82 -11.12 8.48
N ASN A 174 3.65 -11.25 7.16
CA ASN A 174 2.35 -11.33 6.49
C ASN A 174 1.44 -10.09 6.70
N ASN A 175 1.96 -8.95 7.14
CA ASN A 175 1.21 -7.70 7.21
C ASN A 175 1.26 -6.97 5.86
N GLU A 176 0.16 -7.06 5.13
CA GLU A 176 -0.04 -6.47 3.79
C GLU A 176 -0.26 -4.94 3.80
N GLY A 177 -0.08 -4.31 4.97
CA GLY A 177 -0.34 -2.89 5.20
C GLY A 177 -1.77 -2.62 5.67
N GLY A 178 -2.33 -1.51 5.20
CA GLY A 178 -3.58 -0.93 5.67
C GLY A 178 -3.42 0.56 5.93
N ASN A 179 -4.04 1.06 7.00
CA ASN A 179 -3.95 2.47 7.38
C ASN A 179 -2.56 2.81 7.99
N PRO A 180 -1.73 3.65 7.35
CA PRO A 180 -0.41 4.01 7.88
C PRO A 180 -0.44 4.67 9.26
N GLU A 181 -1.53 5.36 9.63
CA GLU A 181 -1.63 6.05 10.93
C GLU A 181 -1.56 5.06 12.10
N ASN A 182 -2.03 3.83 11.93
CA ASN A 182 -1.87 2.81 12.98
C ASN A 182 -0.39 2.43 13.17
N GLY A 183 0.38 2.34 12.08
CA GLY A 183 1.82 2.15 12.13
C GLY A 183 2.54 3.33 12.77
N PHE A 184 2.15 4.57 12.41
CA PHE A 184 2.71 5.78 13.03
C PHE A 184 2.39 5.85 14.52
N ARG A 185 1.15 5.61 14.92
CA ARG A 185 0.73 5.60 16.34
C ARG A 185 1.55 4.60 17.16
N LEU A 186 1.78 3.40 16.63
CA LEU A 186 2.66 2.42 17.26
C LEU A 186 4.12 2.90 17.31
N ALA A 187 4.63 3.45 16.22
CA ALA A 187 6.01 3.95 16.14
C ALA A 187 6.30 5.12 17.10
N ARG A 188 5.30 5.96 17.39
CA ARG A 188 5.43 7.07 18.38
C ARG A 188 5.79 6.58 19.78
N ARG A 189 5.52 5.31 20.10
CA ARG A 189 5.88 4.68 21.39
C ARG A 189 7.36 4.32 21.52
N PHE A 190 8.12 4.40 20.42
CA PHE A 190 9.53 3.98 20.35
C PHE A 190 10.52 5.13 20.10
N VAL A 191 10.05 6.30 19.68
CA VAL A 191 10.90 7.49 19.52
C VAL A 191 11.00 8.28 20.83
N ASP A 192 12.13 8.92 21.08
CA ASP A 192 12.45 9.69 22.30
C ASP A 192 12.33 11.20 22.07
N GLN A 193 12.39 11.60 20.81
CA GLN A 193 12.35 12.98 20.34
C GLN A 193 11.94 12.98 18.87
N ARG A 194 11.76 14.16 18.28
CA ARG A 194 11.44 14.30 16.86
C ARG A 194 12.50 13.60 15.99
N ARG A 195 12.06 12.64 15.17
CA ARG A 195 12.91 11.92 14.21
C ARG A 195 12.41 12.15 12.78
N HIS A 196 13.33 12.34 11.85
CA HIS A 196 13.04 12.21 10.41
C HIS A 196 12.82 10.73 10.11
N ILE A 197 11.72 10.40 9.43
CA ILE A 197 11.31 9.01 9.20
C ILE A 197 11.42 8.61 7.72
N TYR A 198 10.95 9.47 6.83
CA TYR A 198 11.06 9.26 5.38
C TYR A 198 10.93 10.61 4.68
N THR A 199 11.22 10.60 3.39
CA THR A 199 11.01 11.74 2.50
C THR A 199 10.11 11.29 1.36
N THR A 200 9.04 12.04 1.09
CA THR A 200 8.13 11.80 -0.03
C THR A 200 8.51 12.67 -1.22
N ILE A 201 8.40 12.09 -2.40
CA ILE A 201 8.55 12.77 -3.68
C ILE A 201 7.36 12.32 -4.53
N TYR A 202 6.57 13.27 -5.04
CA TYR A 202 5.36 12.96 -5.80
C TYR A 202 5.57 13.19 -7.29
N LYS A 203 5.04 12.28 -8.11
CA LYS A 203 4.88 12.48 -9.55
C LYS A 203 3.66 13.36 -9.81
N ASN A 204 3.85 14.63 -10.17
CA ASN A 204 2.75 15.59 -10.27
C ASN A 204 2.60 16.25 -11.66
N GLY A 205 3.50 15.98 -12.61
CA GLY A 205 3.39 16.40 -14.01
C GLY A 205 3.44 15.23 -15.00
N PRO A 206 3.16 15.48 -16.29
CA PRO A 206 3.14 14.46 -17.34
C PRO A 206 4.52 14.07 -17.88
N GLY A 207 5.56 14.91 -17.72
CA GLY A 207 6.91 14.55 -18.13
C GLY A 207 7.49 13.49 -17.20
N ARG A 208 8.32 12.56 -17.70
CA ARG A 208 8.88 11.42 -16.93
C ARG A 208 9.65 11.84 -15.67
N ASP A 209 10.19 13.07 -15.64
CA ASP A 209 10.99 13.61 -14.52
C ASP A 209 10.30 14.73 -13.73
N ASP A 210 9.04 15.07 -14.04
CA ASP A 210 8.19 15.98 -13.26
C ASP A 210 7.85 15.43 -11.86
N PHE A 211 8.81 15.53 -10.95
CA PHE A 211 8.69 15.19 -9.55
C PHE A 211 8.66 16.46 -8.70
N THR A 212 7.97 16.43 -7.56
CA THR A 212 8.03 17.51 -6.57
C THR A 212 9.41 17.61 -5.93
N GLU A 213 9.68 18.75 -5.31
CA GLU A 213 10.77 18.82 -4.33
C GLU A 213 10.56 17.79 -3.20
N PRO A 214 11.63 17.23 -2.61
CA PRO A 214 11.52 16.28 -1.53
C PRO A 214 10.86 16.87 -0.28
N ASP A 215 9.82 16.22 0.23
CA ASP A 215 9.07 16.62 1.42
C ASP A 215 9.40 15.70 2.62
N PRO A 216 10.13 16.18 3.64
CA PRO A 216 10.54 15.35 4.77
C PRO A 216 9.39 15.15 5.78
N ALA A 217 9.10 13.89 6.11
CA ALA A 217 8.18 13.51 7.17
C ALA A 217 8.90 13.27 8.49
N PHE A 218 8.28 13.67 9.59
CA PHE A 218 8.82 13.51 10.94
C PHE A 218 7.82 12.82 11.87
N LEU A 219 8.36 12.15 12.89
CA LEU A 219 7.60 11.53 13.97
C LEU A 219 8.07 12.06 15.32
N GLU A 220 7.13 12.31 16.23
CA GLU A 220 7.40 12.78 17.59
C GLU A 220 6.91 11.76 18.64
N PRO A 221 7.54 11.70 19.82
CA PRO A 221 7.10 10.80 20.89
C PRO A 221 5.69 11.14 21.36
N GLU A 222 4.87 10.11 21.55
CA GLU A 222 3.51 10.24 22.06
C GLU A 222 3.14 8.99 22.88
N GLY A 223 2.42 9.17 24.00
CA GLY A 223 1.99 8.08 24.87
C GLY A 223 3.09 7.41 25.69
N LYS A 224 2.77 6.30 26.35
CA LYS A 224 3.75 5.51 27.12
C LYS A 224 4.71 4.77 26.20
N ARG A 225 6.00 4.78 26.56
CA ARG A 225 7.06 3.98 25.94
C ARG A 225 6.77 2.50 26.09
N LEU A 226 6.78 1.76 24.99
CA LEU A 226 6.54 0.31 25.00
C LEU A 226 7.77 -0.50 25.41
N ALA A 227 8.96 -0.12 24.92
CA ALA A 227 10.23 -0.75 25.25
C ALA A 227 11.42 0.11 24.78
N ASP A 228 12.60 -0.13 25.36
CA ASP A 228 13.87 0.46 24.91
C ASP A 228 14.56 -0.40 23.84
N LYS A 229 14.37 -1.72 23.90
CA LYS A 229 14.94 -2.70 22.96
C LYS A 229 13.81 -3.34 22.18
N VAL A 230 13.80 -3.11 20.87
CA VAL A 230 12.75 -3.58 19.97
C VAL A 230 13.36 -4.36 18.82
N VAL A 231 12.74 -5.49 18.46
CA VAL A 231 13.02 -6.22 17.23
C VAL A 231 11.75 -6.24 16.40
N VAL A 232 11.85 -5.82 15.14
CA VAL A 232 10.73 -5.90 14.19
C VAL A 232 10.96 -7.11 13.27
N LEU A 233 9.98 -8.02 13.20
CA LEU A 233 10.02 -9.16 12.27
C LEU A 233 9.23 -8.82 11.01
N THR A 234 9.87 -9.02 9.86
CA THR A 234 9.31 -8.81 8.53
C THR A 234 9.56 -10.02 7.64
N ASN A 235 8.77 -10.17 6.58
CA ASN A 235 9.01 -11.16 5.53
C ASN A 235 8.63 -10.57 4.17
N ARG A 236 8.65 -11.39 3.11
CA ARG A 236 8.40 -10.91 1.76
C ARG A 236 6.99 -10.33 1.60
N THR A 237 6.02 -10.73 2.42
CA THR A 237 4.63 -10.27 2.40
C THR A 237 4.37 -9.12 3.38
N THR A 238 5.42 -8.54 3.98
CA THR A 238 5.35 -7.24 4.64
C THR A 238 5.52 -6.13 3.59
N TYR A 239 4.43 -5.45 3.21
CA TYR A 239 4.47 -4.40 2.17
C TYR A 239 3.48 -3.26 2.45
N SER A 240 3.43 -2.27 1.55
CA SER A 240 2.59 -1.06 1.71
C SER A 240 2.92 -0.34 3.03
N ALA A 241 1.92 0.00 3.85
CA ALA A 241 2.11 0.56 5.19
C ALA A 241 3.05 -0.29 6.08
N GLY A 242 3.11 -1.62 5.88
CA GLY A 242 4.08 -2.53 6.49
C GLY A 242 5.53 -2.11 6.23
N ASN A 243 5.84 -1.73 4.99
CA ASN A 243 7.17 -1.27 4.59
C ASN A 243 7.50 0.09 5.21
N PHE A 244 6.52 1.01 5.27
CA PHE A 244 6.71 2.30 5.96
C PHE A 244 7.05 2.07 7.42
N PHE A 245 6.30 1.22 8.14
CA PHE A 245 6.58 0.94 9.54
C PHE A 245 7.95 0.31 9.77
N ALA A 246 8.32 -0.68 8.96
CA ALA A 246 9.60 -1.38 9.11
C ALA A 246 10.83 -0.50 8.84
N ALA A 247 10.67 0.55 8.03
CA ALA A 247 11.76 1.45 7.64
C ALA A 247 12.01 2.59 8.64
N MET A 248 11.07 2.87 9.54
CA MET A 248 11.20 3.87 10.61
C MET A 248 12.06 3.36 11.77
#